data_AF-A0A1E3GRC2-F1
#
_entry.id   AF-A0A1E3GRC2-F1
#
_cell.length_a   1.000
_cell.length_b   1.000
_cell.length_c   1.000
_cell.angle_alpha   90.00
_cell.angle_beta   90.00
_cell.angle_gamma   90.00
#
_symmetry.space_group_name_H-M   'P 1'
#
loop_
_entity.id
_entity.type
_entity.pdbx_description
1 polymer ?
#
loop_
_entity_poly.entity_id
_entity_poly.type
_entity_poly.pdbx_seq_one_letter_code
_entity_poly.pdbx_strand_id
1 'polypeptide(L)'
;MNGLTIETLWLAPIALAWILWQSTNADYNLAFGDSTQLTLLLIGSGLLTALPLVLFAMAASRVDLSVVGFIMYINPTIQFVIGVYVLKEAYPPERLITFGLIWIALIFFIVGMWKKHRRQA
;
A
#
# COMPACT_ATOMS: atom_id res chain seq x y z
N MET A 1 4.21 -0.57 -21.72
CA MET A 1 3.63 0.38 -20.74
C MET A 1 2.81 -0.45 -19.77
N ASN A 2 3.16 -0.42 -18.48
CA ASN A 2 2.43 -1.18 -17.46
C ASN A 2 1.03 -0.57 -17.26
N GLY A 3 0.06 -1.38 -16.81
CA GLY A 3 -1.32 -0.92 -16.56
C GLY A 3 -1.38 0.32 -15.67
N LEU A 4 -0.57 0.34 -14.60
CA LEU A 4 -0.45 1.48 -13.69
C LEU A 4 -0.07 2.80 -14.39
N THR A 5 0.82 2.76 -15.39
CA THR A 5 1.23 3.96 -16.12
C THR A 5 0.08 4.50 -16.97
N ILE A 6 -0.69 3.61 -17.58
CA ILE A 6 -1.86 3.96 -18.40
C ILE A 6 -2.97 4.51 -17.52
N GLU A 7 -3.26 3.85 -16.39
CA GLU A 7 -4.25 4.31 -15.40
C GLU A 7 -3.90 5.69 -14.86
N THR A 8 -2.63 5.92 -14.50
CA THR A 8 -2.15 7.21 -13.99
C THR A 8 -2.28 8.30 -15.06
N LEU A 9 -1.89 8.01 -16.31
CA LEU A 9 -1.98 8.98 -17.41
C LEU A 9 -3.43 9.31 -17.76
N TRP A 10 -4.33 8.34 -17.65
CA TRP A 10 -5.78 8.53 -17.83
C TRP A 10 -6.40 9.41 -16.76
N LEU A 11 -5.96 9.26 -15.50
CA LEU A 11 -6.45 10.07 -14.38
C LEU A 11 -5.78 11.44 -14.29
N ALA A 12 -4.57 11.60 -14.84
CA ALA A 12 -3.80 12.84 -14.83
C ALA A 12 -4.59 14.08 -15.32
N PRO A 13 -5.32 14.07 -16.44
CA PRO A 13 -6.08 15.25 -16.87
C PRO A 13 -7.18 15.64 -15.86
N ILE A 14 -7.84 14.66 -15.23
CA ILE A 14 -8.87 14.91 -14.22
C ILE A 14 -8.23 15.52 -12.96
N ALA A 15 -7.10 14.95 -12.52
CA ALA A 15 -6.35 15.47 -11.38
C ALA A 15 -5.83 16.90 -11.64
N LEU A 16 -5.32 17.17 -12.84
CA LEU A 16 -4.86 18.50 -13.23
C LEU A 16 -6.01 19.50 -13.30
N ALA A 17 -7.15 19.13 -13.86
CA ALA A 17 -8.35 19.98 -13.90
C ALA A 17 -8.81 20.34 -12.48
N TRP A 18 -8.80 19.37 -11.56
CA TRP A 18 -9.12 19.60 -10.15
C TRP A 18 -8.13 20.56 -9.48
N ILE A 19 -6.82 20.35 -9.66
CA ILE A 19 -5.78 21.23 -9.09
C ILE A 19 -5.92 22.66 -9.63
N LEU A 20 -6.14 22.81 -10.95
CA LEU A 20 -6.35 24.12 -11.57
C LEU A 20 -7.61 24.80 -11.01
N TRP A 21 -8.72 24.07 -10.88
CA TRP A 21 -9.94 24.61 -10.27
C TRP A 21 -9.69 25.08 -8.83
N GLN A 22 -9.01 24.29 -8.01
CA GLN A 22 -8.63 24.68 -6.64
C GLN A 22 -7.75 25.94 -6.63
N SER A 23 -6.80 26.07 -7.57
CA SER A 23 -5.91 27.24 -7.66
C SER A 23 -6.63 28.55 -7.97
N THR A 24 -7.84 28.50 -8.53
CA THR A 24 -8.64 29.70 -8.87
C THR A 24 -9.55 30.18 -7.74
N ASN A 25 -9.74 29.37 -6.70
CA ASN A 25 -10.63 29.67 -5.59
C ASN A 25 -9.81 30.14 -4.38
N ALA A 26 -10.01 31.39 -3.95
CA ALA A 26 -9.24 32.00 -2.85
C ALA A 26 -9.41 31.30 -1.49
N ASP A 27 -10.50 30.54 -1.30
CA ASP A 27 -10.77 29.80 -0.07
C ASP A 27 -9.96 28.49 0.04
N TYR A 28 -9.40 27.99 -1.06
CA TYR A 28 -8.60 26.76 -1.07
C TYR A 28 -7.10 27.09 -1.15
N ASN A 29 -6.40 26.87 -0.04
CA ASN A 29 -4.96 27.10 0.01
C ASN A 29 -4.21 25.83 -0.41
N LEU A 30 -3.67 25.83 -1.64
CA LEU A 30 -2.82 24.74 -2.12
C LEU A 30 -1.48 24.79 -1.39
N ALA A 31 -1.23 23.84 -0.50
CA ALA A 31 -0.05 23.82 0.35
C ALA A 31 1.30 23.55 -0.38
N PHE A 32 1.25 23.30 -1.70
CA PHE A 32 2.44 23.03 -2.50
C PHE A 32 3.12 24.35 -2.88
N GLY A 33 4.37 24.53 -2.46
CA GLY A 33 5.13 25.77 -2.64
C GLY A 33 5.19 26.68 -1.41
N ASP A 34 4.32 26.49 -0.42
CA ASP A 34 4.26 27.31 0.80
C ASP A 34 5.50 27.13 1.71
N SER A 35 6.01 25.91 1.79
CA SER A 35 7.21 25.57 2.55
C SER A 35 8.07 24.61 1.76
N THR A 36 9.38 24.88 1.69
CA THR A 36 10.35 23.99 1.04
C THR A 36 10.29 22.59 1.65
N GLN A 37 10.15 22.50 2.98
CA GLN A 37 10.04 21.21 3.67
C GLN A 37 8.78 20.45 3.26
N LEU A 38 7.61 21.12 3.27
CA LEU A 38 6.35 20.49 2.91
C LEU A 38 6.34 20.07 1.43
N THR A 39 6.89 20.90 0.56
CA THR A 39 7.01 20.61 -0.88
C THR A 39 7.86 19.37 -1.13
N LEU A 40 9.02 19.25 -0.45
CA LEU A 40 9.86 18.06 -0.54
C LEU A 40 9.15 16.81 0.00
N LEU A 41 8.39 16.94 1.10
CA LEU A 41 7.58 15.84 1.63
C LEU A 41 6.47 15.41 0.66
N LEU A 42 5.80 16.36 -0.01
CA LEU A 42 4.76 16.08 -1.02
C LEU A 42 5.35 15.40 -2.26
N ILE A 43 6.51 15.84 -2.76
CA ILE A 43 7.22 15.16 -3.84
C ILE A 43 7.63 13.75 -3.40
N GLY A 44 8.18 13.64 -2.18
CA GLY A 44 8.60 12.38 -1.58
C GLY A 44 7.46 11.39 -1.38
N SER A 45 6.25 11.84 -1.00
CA SER A 45 5.09 10.97 -0.82
C SER A 45 4.64 10.32 -2.13
N GLY A 46 4.69 11.07 -3.24
CA GLY A 46 4.46 10.55 -4.59
C GLY A 46 5.45 9.44 -4.94
N LEU A 47 6.74 9.67 -4.70
CA LEU A 47 7.79 8.66 -4.94
C LEU A 47 7.62 7.41 -4.07
N LEU A 48 7.40 7.60 -2.77
CA LEU A 48 7.19 6.52 -1.79
C LEU A 48 5.93 5.70 -2.09
N THR A 49 4.94 6.25 -2.78
CA THR A 49 3.71 5.54 -3.18
C THR A 49 3.90 4.83 -4.52
N ALA A 50 4.44 5.52 -5.53
CA ALA A 50 4.57 4.99 -6.88
C ALA A 50 5.59 3.84 -6.95
N LEU A 51 6.72 3.94 -6.23
CA LEU A 51 7.80 2.96 -6.30
C LEU A 51 7.34 1.55 -5.83
N PRO A 52 6.75 1.36 -4.64
CA PRO A 52 6.24 0.07 -4.22
C PRO A 52 5.16 -0.48 -5.15
N LEU A 53 4.30 0.39 -5.71
CA LEU A 53 3.21 -0.03 -6.59
C LEU A 53 3.73 -0.55 -7.94
N VAL A 54 4.75 0.09 -8.51
CA VAL A 54 5.43 -0.38 -9.72
C VAL A 54 6.15 -1.71 -9.44
N LEU A 55 6.90 -1.80 -8.33
CA LEU A 55 7.57 -3.05 -7.91
C LEU A 55 6.57 -4.19 -7.71
N PHE A 56 5.43 -3.92 -7.07
CA PHE A 56 4.35 -4.87 -6.86
C PHE A 56 3.75 -5.34 -8.18
N ALA A 57 3.38 -4.42 -9.09
CA ALA A 57 2.82 -4.79 -10.40
C ALA A 57 3.78 -5.68 -11.20
N MET A 58 5.09 -5.39 -11.15
CA MET A 58 6.11 -6.22 -11.79
C MET A 58 6.23 -7.60 -11.15
N ALA A 59 6.17 -7.72 -9.82
CA ALA A 59 6.25 -9.00 -9.11
C ALA A 59 4.98 -9.84 -9.27
N ALA A 60 3.80 -9.22 -9.15
CA ALA A 60 2.51 -9.89 -9.24
C ALA A 60 2.27 -10.55 -10.60
N SER A 61 2.85 -10.01 -11.68
CA SER A 61 2.77 -10.63 -13.02
C SER A 61 3.62 -11.91 -13.17
N ARG A 62 4.47 -12.25 -12.17
CA ARG A 62 5.44 -13.37 -12.23
C ARG A 62 5.23 -14.42 -11.15
N VAL A 63 4.29 -14.20 -10.24
CA VAL A 63 4.09 -15.00 -9.03
C VAL A 63 2.64 -15.47 -8.98
N ASP A 64 2.41 -16.71 -8.55
CA ASP A 64 1.07 -17.25 -8.39
C ASP A 64 0.21 -16.35 -7.50
N LEU A 65 -1.04 -16.13 -7.90
CA LEU A 65 -1.99 -15.27 -7.19
C LEU A 65 -2.14 -15.64 -5.71
N SER A 66 -2.07 -16.93 -5.39
CA SER A 66 -2.05 -17.44 -4.03
C SER A 66 -0.90 -16.86 -3.22
N VAL A 67 0.33 -16.89 -3.76
CA VAL A 67 1.52 -16.38 -3.08
C VAL A 67 1.46 -14.85 -2.92
N VAL A 68 0.96 -14.14 -3.94
CA VAL A 68 0.73 -12.69 -3.85
C VAL A 68 -0.23 -12.37 -2.70
N GLY A 69 -1.37 -13.06 -2.63
CA GLY A 69 -2.34 -12.91 -1.54
C GLY A 69 -1.71 -13.14 -0.15
N PHE A 70 -0.78 -14.09 -0.03
CA PHE A 70 -0.08 -14.34 1.23
C PHE A 70 0.90 -13.24 1.62
N ILE A 71 1.69 -12.76 0.67
CA ILE A 71 2.61 -11.64 0.90
C ILE A 71 1.83 -10.39 1.36
N MET A 72 0.60 -10.20 0.88
CA MET A 72 -0.23 -9.06 1.29
C MET A 72 -0.66 -9.08 2.76
N TYR A 73 -0.57 -10.22 3.48
CA TYR A 73 -0.78 -10.26 4.94
C TYR A 73 0.34 -9.57 5.73
N ILE A 74 1.46 -9.21 5.09
CA ILE A 74 2.47 -8.32 5.67
C ILE A 74 1.88 -6.92 5.90
N ASN A 75 0.98 -6.46 5.02
CA ASN A 75 0.38 -5.13 5.11
C ASN A 75 -0.37 -4.87 6.43
N PRO A 76 -1.33 -5.70 6.88
CA PRO A 76 -1.97 -5.52 8.18
C PRO A 76 -1.01 -5.64 9.36
N THR A 77 0.12 -6.37 9.20
CA THR A 77 1.15 -6.48 10.24
C THR A 77 1.96 -5.19 10.36
N ILE A 78 2.37 -4.59 9.25
CA ILE A 78 3.02 -3.28 9.23
C ILE A 78 2.08 -2.21 9.78
N GLN A 79 0.81 -2.22 9.36
CA GLN A 79 -0.20 -1.28 9.87
C GLN A 79 -0.40 -1.43 11.38
N PHE A 80 -0.47 -2.67 11.89
CA PHE A 80 -0.54 -2.93 13.32
C PHE A 80 0.67 -2.36 14.07
N VAL A 81 1.89 -2.64 13.60
CA VAL A 81 3.12 -2.17 14.23
C VAL A 81 3.18 -0.63 14.22
N ILE A 82 2.85 0.00 13.10
CA ILE A 82 2.81 1.47 13.00
C ILE A 82 1.74 2.04 13.93
N GLY A 83 0.52 1.50 13.92
CA GLY A 83 -0.58 1.96 14.77
C GLY A 83 -0.23 1.92 16.25
N VAL A 84 0.34 0.81 16.72
CA VAL A 84 0.65 0.61 18.15
C VAL A 84 1.93 1.36 18.57
N TYR A 85 3.02 1.23 17.82
CA TYR A 85 4.33 1.72 18.29
C TYR A 85 4.65 3.13 17.82
N VAL A 86 4.17 3.55 16.65
CA VAL A 86 4.46 4.88 16.08
C VAL A 86 3.33 5.85 16.41
N LEU A 87 2.09 5.49 16.07
CA LEU A 87 0.92 6.34 16.29
C LEU A 87 0.38 6.26 17.73
N LYS A 88 0.84 5.27 18.52
CA LYS A 88 0.43 5.04 19.92
C LYS A 88 -1.08 4.90 20.10
N GLU A 89 -1.75 4.32 19.10
CA GLU A 89 -3.18 4.07 19.15
C GLU A 89 -3.49 2.94 20.14
N ALA A 90 -4.59 3.10 20.89
CA ALA A 90 -5.10 2.04 21.75
C ALA A 90 -5.59 0.88 20.88
N TYR A 91 -4.96 -0.28 21.03
CA TYR A 91 -5.34 -1.47 20.27
C TYR A 91 -6.22 -2.37 21.14
N PRO A 92 -7.52 -2.49 20.84
CA PRO A 92 -8.43 -3.29 21.64
C PRO A 92 -8.07 -4.79 21.57
N PRO A 93 -8.24 -5.55 22.67
CA PRO A 93 -7.86 -6.95 22.76
C PRO A 93 -8.50 -7.83 21.67
N GLU A 94 -9.74 -7.56 21.28
CA GLU A 94 -10.44 -8.28 20.21
C GLU A 94 -9.71 -8.22 18.85
N ARG A 95 -9.04 -7.11 18.52
CA ARG A 95 -8.25 -7.01 17.28
C ARG A 95 -6.97 -7.83 17.35
N LEU A 96 -6.35 -7.95 18.53
CA LEU A 96 -5.18 -8.81 18.75
C LEU A 96 -5.54 -10.29 18.58
N ILE A 97 -6.68 -10.72 19.13
CA ILE A 97 -7.17 -12.08 18.98
C ILE A 97 -7.42 -12.39 17.50
N THR A 98 -8.11 -11.49 16.80
CA THR A 98 -8.38 -11.63 15.36
C THR A 98 -7.09 -11.71 14.54
N PHE A 99 -6.11 -10.84 14.85
CA PHE A 99 -4.80 -10.87 14.20
C PHE A 99 -4.07 -12.20 14.44
N GLY A 100 -4.08 -12.72 15.66
CA GLY A 100 -3.51 -14.01 16.00
C GLY A 100 -4.16 -15.17 15.23
N LEU A 101 -5.49 -15.18 15.11
CA LEU A 101 -6.22 -16.20 14.34
C LEU A 101 -5.86 -16.18 12.85
N ILE A 102 -5.74 -14.98 12.26
CA ILE A 102 -5.31 -14.82 10.86
C ILE A 102 -3.92 -15.43 10.65
N TRP A 103 -2.98 -15.14 11.54
CA TRP A 103 -1.62 -15.68 11.46
C TRP A 103 -1.55 -17.19 11.66
N ILE A 104 -2.35 -17.75 12.56
CA ILE A 104 -2.46 -19.20 12.74
C ILE A 104 -2.95 -19.86 11.44
N ALA A 105 -4.03 -19.34 10.84
CA ALA A 105 -4.55 -19.85 9.57
C ALA A 105 -3.50 -19.77 8.44
N LEU A 106 -2.76 -18.65 8.39
CA LEU A 106 -1.68 -18.43 7.44
C LEU A 106 -0.56 -19.46 7.57
N ILE A 107 -0.11 -19.75 8.80
CA ILE A 107 0.91 -20.75 9.08
C ILE A 107 0.46 -22.14 8.60
N PHE A 108 -0.77 -22.54 8.93
CA PHE A 108 -1.32 -23.83 8.47
C PHE A 108 -1.33 -23.94 6.95
N PHE A 109 -1.73 -22.87 6.27
CA PHE A 109 -1.77 -22.83 4.82
C PHE A 109 -0.36 -22.95 4.20
N ILE A 110 0.61 -22.17 4.70
CA ILE A 110 2.01 -22.20 4.21
C ILE A 110 2.60 -23.59 4.38
N VAL A 111 2.38 -24.23 5.54
CA VAL A 111 2.82 -25.62 5.79
C VAL A 111 2.17 -26.59 4.81
N GLY A 112 0.87 -26.42 4.51
CA GLY A 112 0.16 -27.22 3.51
C GLY A 112 0.73 -27.06 2.09
N MET A 113 0.95 -25.83 1.65
CA MET A 113 1.60 -25.52 0.37
C MET A 113 2.98 -26.15 0.27
N TRP A 114 3.81 -26.00 1.30
CA TRP A 114 5.18 -26.50 1.29
C TRP A 114 5.23 -28.04 1.18
N LYS A 115 4.33 -28.73 1.90
CA LYS A 115 4.16 -30.18 1.78
C LYS A 115 3.69 -30.61 0.39
N LYS A 116 2.77 -29.87 -0.23
CA LYS A 116 2.28 -30.15 -1.60
C LYS A 116 3.40 -30.00 -2.62
N HIS A 117 4.19 -28.94 -2.53
CA HIS A 117 5.31 -28.67 -3.44
C HIS A 117 6.40 -29.75 -3.33
N ARG A 118 6.74 -30.19 -2.12
CA ARG A 118 7.70 -31.30 -1.89
C ARG A 118 7.22 -32.68 -2.36
N ARG A 119 5.91 -32.87 -2.59
CA ARG A 119 5.34 -34.14 -3.07
C ARG A 119 5.30 -34.23 -4.59
N GLN A 120 5.49 -33.11 -5.28
CA GLN A 120 5.44 -32.98 -6.74
C GLN A 120 6.81 -32.81 -7.39
N ALA A 121 7.86 -32.60 -6.58
CA ALA A 121 9.28 -32.64 -6.97
C ALA A 121 9.89 -33.99 -6.59
#